data_AF-A0A2J5PAX9-F1
#
_entry.id   AF-A0A2J5PAX9-F1
#
_cell.length_a   1.000
_cell.length_b   1.000
_cell.length_c   1.000
_cell.angle_alpha   90.00
_cell.angle_beta   90.00
_cell.angle_gamma   90.00
#
_symmetry.space_group_name_H-M   'P 1'
#
loop_
_entity.id
_entity.type
_entity.pdbx_description
1 polymer ?
#
loop_
_entity_poly.entity_id
_entity_poly.type
_entity_poly.pdbx_seq_one_letter_code
_entity_poly.pdbx_strand_id
1 'polypeptide(L)'
;MVRKNYYDVTQWHVGNPYEDIGEVINSILADIKSRQTETDINDGGKPGAAIYIPPGDYHLKTQVLIDISYLKIMGSGHGFVSSSIRFNTPADEWANLHDIWPGGSRI
;
A
#
# COMPACT_ATOMS: atom_id res chain seq x y z
N MET A 1 6.42 24.59 8.22
CA MET A 1 6.45 23.12 8.36
C MET A 1 6.12 22.55 6.99
N VAL A 2 7.09 21.99 6.26
CA VAL A 2 6.83 21.36 4.96
C VAL A 2 5.97 20.13 5.24
N ARG A 3 4.66 20.21 4.96
CA ARG A 3 3.75 19.06 5.08
C ARG A 3 4.24 18.04 4.05
N LYS A 4 4.92 16.99 4.52
CA LYS A 4 5.53 15.98 3.65
C LYS A 4 4.40 15.26 2.93
N ASN A 5 4.36 15.32 1.60
CA ASN A 5 3.49 14.49 0.76
C ASN A 5 4.05 13.05 0.70
N TYR A 6 4.48 12.51 1.83
CA TYR A 6 5.06 11.19 2.01
C TYR A 6 4.37 10.52 3.18
N TYR A 7 3.77 9.37 2.91
CA TYR A 7 3.00 8.60 3.87
C TYR A 7 3.60 7.21 4.02
N ASP A 8 3.44 6.62 5.19
CA ASP A 8 3.72 5.22 5.47
C ASP A 8 2.44 4.58 6.00
N VAL A 9 1.96 3.51 5.35
CA VAL A 9 0.68 2.87 5.71
C VAL A 9 0.67 2.32 7.15
N THR A 10 1.84 2.00 7.71
CA THR A 10 1.99 1.51 9.09
C THR A 10 2.00 2.62 10.14
N GLN A 11 2.19 3.87 9.72
CA GLN A 11 2.23 5.05 10.59
C GLN A 11 0.95 5.89 10.47
N TRP A 12 0.01 5.49 9.59
CA TRP A 12 -1.26 6.18 9.43
C TRP A 12 -2.21 5.84 10.59
N HIS A 13 -2.94 6.84 11.07
CA HIS A 13 -3.73 6.73 12.30
C HIS A 13 -5.19 6.28 12.08
N VAL A 14 -5.63 6.12 10.83
CA VAL A 14 -6.99 5.65 10.48
C VAL A 14 -6.90 4.25 9.89
N GLY A 15 -7.70 3.33 10.41
CA GLY A 15 -7.72 1.93 9.97
C GLY A 15 -6.52 1.13 10.46
N ASN A 16 -6.42 -0.12 10.00
CA ASN A 16 -5.30 -1.01 10.25
C ASN A 16 -4.86 -1.63 8.91
N PRO A 17 -3.63 -1.38 8.43
CA PRO A 17 -3.19 -1.87 7.12
C PRO A 17 -3.12 -3.40 7.07
N TYR A 18 -2.96 -4.07 8.21
CA TYR A 18 -2.97 -5.53 8.30
C TYR A 18 -4.38 -6.12 8.19
N GLU A 19 -5.43 -5.33 8.45
CA GLU A 19 -6.82 -5.79 8.36
C GLU A 19 -7.52 -5.35 7.06
N ASP A 20 -7.30 -4.11 6.64
CA ASP A 20 -7.74 -3.55 5.36
C ASP A 20 -6.86 -2.35 4.93
N ILE A 21 -5.80 -2.62 4.17
CA ILE A 21 -4.95 -1.56 3.59
C ILE A 21 -5.72 -0.67 2.60
N GLY A 22 -6.84 -1.15 2.07
CA GLY A 22 -7.72 -0.38 1.20
C GLY A 22 -8.33 0.84 1.91
N GLU A 23 -8.82 0.65 3.14
CA GLU A 23 -9.32 1.73 3.99
C GLU A 23 -8.22 2.76 4.30
N VAL A 24 -7.04 2.26 4.68
CA VAL A 24 -5.87 3.10 5.01
C VAL A 24 -5.47 3.98 3.83
N ILE A 25 -5.31 3.40 2.64
CA ILE A 25 -4.91 4.15 1.44
C ILE A 25 -6.00 5.16 1.05
N ASN A 26 -7.28 4.78 1.06
CA ASN A 26 -8.36 5.72 0.75
C ASN A 26 -8.42 6.89 1.75
N SER A 27 -8.14 6.65 3.03
CA SER A 27 -8.03 7.70 4.04
C SER A 27 -6.86 8.65 3.78
N ILE A 28 -5.70 8.12 3.38
CA ILE A 28 -4.55 8.93 2.95
C ILE A 28 -4.91 9.78 1.71
N LEU A 29 -5.61 9.22 0.72
CA LEU A 29 -6.06 9.95 -0.46
C LEU A 29 -7.02 11.09 -0.11
N ALA A 30 -7.90 10.89 0.88
CA ALA A 30 -8.77 11.93 1.38
C ALA A 30 -7.97 13.09 2.02
N ASP A 31 -6.94 12.80 2.84
CA ASP A 31 -6.06 13.82 3.40
C ASP A 31 -5.28 14.60 2.32
N ILE A 32 -4.78 13.90 1.29
CA ILE A 32 -4.10 14.57 0.17
C ILE A 32 -5.07 15.55 -0.52
N LYS A 33 -6.29 15.10 -0.83
CA LYS A 33 -7.32 15.94 -1.47
C LYS A 33 -7.74 17.13 -0.61
N SER A 34 -7.86 16.96 0.71
CA SER A 34 -8.21 18.06 1.61
C SER A 34 -7.11 19.11 1.74
N ARG A 35 -5.85 18.75 1.49
CA ARG A 35 -4.70 19.67 1.55
C ARG A 35 -4.35 20.28 0.19
N GLN A 36 -4.60 19.59 -0.92
CA GLN A 36 -4.25 20.00 -2.28
C GLN A 36 -5.50 20.42 -3.06
N THR A 37 -6.19 21.47 -2.60
CA THR A 37 -7.46 21.94 -3.20
C THR A 37 -7.23 22.84 -4.41
N GLU A 38 -6.22 23.70 -4.33
CA GLU A 38 -5.90 24.75 -5.29
C GLU A 38 -5.08 24.20 -6.45
N THR A 39 -5.37 24.66 -7.67
CA THR A 39 -4.68 24.21 -8.90
C THR A 39 -3.62 25.17 -9.40
N ASP A 40 -3.63 26.42 -8.95
CA ASP A 40 -2.78 27.49 -9.49
C ASP A 40 -2.41 28.53 -8.41
N ILE A 41 -1.64 28.07 -7.41
CA ILE A 41 -0.98 28.93 -6.42
C ILE A 41 0.53 28.79 -6.59
N ASN A 42 1.20 29.91 -6.91
CA ASN A 42 2.63 29.96 -7.19
C ASN A 42 3.05 28.92 -8.24
N ASP A 43 2.32 28.90 -9.37
CA ASP A 43 2.54 27.98 -10.51
C ASP A 43 2.38 26.49 -10.15
N GLY A 44 1.61 26.17 -9.11
CA GLY A 44 1.37 24.81 -8.65
C GLY A 44 0.12 24.65 -7.78
N GLY A 45 0.08 23.59 -6.97
CA GLY A 45 -1.00 23.39 -5.97
C GLY A 45 -1.39 21.93 -5.74
N LYS A 46 -1.31 21.10 -6.79
CA LYS A 46 -1.59 19.64 -6.72
C LYS A 46 -0.40 18.77 -7.11
N PRO A 47 0.71 18.80 -6.35
CA PRO A 47 1.91 18.03 -6.65
C PRO A 47 1.77 16.52 -6.46
N GLY A 48 0.63 16.02 -5.95
CA GLY A 48 0.46 14.60 -5.63
C GLY A 48 1.19 14.19 -4.37
N ALA A 49 1.48 12.89 -4.23
CA ALA A 49 2.12 12.32 -3.04
C ALA A 49 2.77 10.95 -3.29
N ALA A 50 3.59 10.51 -2.34
CA ALA A 50 4.11 9.16 -2.25
C ALA A 50 3.52 8.43 -1.04
N ILE A 51 3.01 7.22 -1.26
CA ILE A 51 2.55 6.29 -0.21
C ILE A 51 3.50 5.09 -0.20
N TYR A 52 4.14 4.87 0.94
CA TYR A 52 5.07 3.78 1.18
C TYR A 52 4.40 2.62 1.90
N ILE A 53 4.63 1.41 1.38
CA ILE A 53 4.18 0.14 1.95
C ILE A 53 5.43 -0.62 2.39
N PRO A 54 5.76 -0.66 3.70
CA PRO A 54 6.84 -1.49 4.22
C PRO A 54 6.65 -2.98 3.86
N PRO A 55 7.66 -3.85 4.02
CA PRO A 55 7.45 -5.28 3.94
C PRO A 55 6.45 -5.76 5.01
N GLY A 56 5.50 -6.61 4.61
CA GLY A 56 4.42 -7.10 5.47
C GLY A 56 3.29 -7.75 4.67
N ASP A 57 2.37 -8.42 5.39
CA ASP A 57 1.16 -9.03 4.84
C ASP A 57 -0.04 -8.12 5.08
N TYR A 58 -0.56 -7.52 4.02
CA TYR A 58 -1.63 -6.54 4.09
C TYR A 58 -2.87 -7.05 3.39
N HIS A 59 -3.97 -7.26 4.12
CA HIS A 59 -5.23 -7.63 3.48
C HIS A 59 -5.86 -6.40 2.81
N LEU A 60 -6.36 -6.55 1.57
CA LEU A 60 -7.19 -5.56 0.91
C LEU A 60 -8.63 -6.06 0.87
N LYS A 61 -9.54 -5.39 1.59
CA LYS A 61 -10.98 -5.70 1.63
C LYS A 61 -11.80 -4.58 0.99
N THR A 62 -11.29 -3.36 1.00
CA THR A 62 -11.90 -2.20 0.33
C THR A 62 -11.10 -1.83 -0.92
N GLN A 63 -11.79 -1.63 -2.05
CA GLN A 63 -11.13 -1.16 -3.27
C GLN A 63 -10.54 0.24 -3.08
N VAL A 64 -9.28 0.42 -3.47
CA VAL A 64 -8.64 1.74 -3.51
C VAL A 64 -9.08 2.48 -4.77
N LEU A 65 -9.63 3.68 -4.63
CA LEU A 65 -10.01 4.55 -5.75
C LEU A 65 -9.00 5.69 -5.90
N ILE A 66 -8.12 5.59 -6.90
CA ILE A 66 -7.15 6.64 -7.20
C ILE A 66 -7.79 7.65 -8.16
N ASP A 67 -8.09 8.85 -7.65
CA ASP A 67 -8.73 9.96 -8.38
C ASP A 67 -7.89 11.26 -8.39
N ILE A 68 -6.58 11.15 -8.13
CA ILE A 68 -5.62 12.26 -8.16
C ILE A 68 -4.41 11.94 -9.05
N SER A 69 -3.87 12.97 -9.71
CA SER A 69 -2.63 12.87 -10.51
C SER A 69 -1.38 12.79 -9.62
N TYR A 70 -0.27 12.32 -10.20
CA TYR A 70 1.07 12.31 -9.57
C TYR A 70 1.15 11.52 -8.26
N LEU A 71 0.30 10.51 -8.09
CA LEU A 71 0.38 9.58 -6.98
C LEU A 71 1.42 8.49 -7.26
N LYS A 72 2.33 8.27 -6.31
CA LYS A 72 3.25 7.14 -6.29
C LYS A 72 2.90 6.22 -5.12
N ILE A 73 2.58 4.96 -5.40
CA ILE A 73 2.51 3.91 -4.37
C ILE A 73 3.73 3.02 -4.56
N MET A 74 4.52 2.82 -3.50
CA MET A 74 5.79 2.10 -3.60
C MET A 74 6.02 1.19 -2.39
N GLY A 75 6.67 0.06 -2.62
CA GLY A 75 7.12 -0.86 -1.58
C GLY A 75 8.62 -1.15 -1.66
N SER A 76 9.06 -2.16 -0.90
CA SER A 76 10.47 -2.53 -0.73
C SER A 76 10.79 -3.97 -1.16
N GLY A 77 9.87 -4.66 -1.82
CA GLY A 77 10.12 -5.99 -2.37
C GLY A 77 8.95 -6.51 -3.19
N HIS A 78 9.25 -7.17 -4.32
CA HIS A 78 8.25 -7.73 -5.23
C HIS A 78 7.64 -9.04 -4.73
N GLY A 79 8.25 -9.70 -3.74
CA GLY A 79 7.58 -10.73 -2.94
C GLY A 79 7.33 -12.08 -3.61
N PHE A 80 7.96 -12.36 -4.75
CA PHE A 80 7.59 -13.53 -5.56
C PHE A 80 8.10 -14.84 -4.93
N VAL A 81 7.19 -15.81 -4.81
CA VAL A 81 7.46 -17.24 -4.65
C VAL A 81 6.45 -18.01 -5.49
N SER A 82 6.82 -19.19 -6.00
CA SER A 82 5.92 -19.99 -6.84
C SER A 82 4.82 -20.65 -6.01
N SER A 83 3.72 -19.92 -5.81
CA SER A 83 2.50 -20.48 -5.20
C SER A 83 1.91 -21.61 -6.06
N SER A 84 2.09 -21.57 -7.38
CA SER A 84 1.67 -22.64 -8.28
C SER A 84 2.36 -23.97 -7.94
N ILE A 85 3.68 -23.95 -7.73
CA ILE A 85 4.41 -25.14 -7.29
C ILE A 85 3.85 -25.62 -5.96
N ARG A 86 3.72 -24.73 -4.96
CA ARG A 86 3.16 -25.10 -3.64
C ARG A 86 1.76 -25.70 -3.72
N PHE A 87 0.86 -25.15 -4.52
CA PHE A 87 -0.50 -25.68 -4.68
C PHE A 87 -0.54 -27.06 -5.37
N ASN A 88 0.53 -27.44 -6.09
CA ASN A 88 0.69 -28.76 -6.69
C ASN A 88 1.62 -29.68 -5.86
N THR A 89 2.18 -29.21 -4.75
CA THR A 89 2.88 -30.02 -3.75
C THR A 89 1.87 -30.66 -2.80
N PRO A 90 2.00 -31.96 -2.44
CA PRO A 90 1.14 -32.62 -1.47
C PRO A 90 0.99 -31.83 -0.16
N ALA A 91 -0.23 -31.74 0.36
CA ALA A 91 -0.54 -30.87 1.50
C ALA A 91 0.16 -31.28 2.80
N ASP A 92 0.42 -32.57 2.98
CA ASP A 92 1.19 -33.14 4.09
C ASP A 92 2.67 -32.73 4.06
N GLU A 93 3.20 -32.35 2.89
CA GLU A 93 4.56 -31.83 2.76
C GLU A 93 4.68 -30.34 3.09
N TRP A 94 3.57 -29.59 3.14
CA TRP A 94 3.61 -28.12 3.34
C TRP A 94 4.26 -27.72 4.66
N ALA A 95 4.11 -28.54 5.71
CA ALA A 95 4.71 -28.29 7.02
C ALA A 95 6.25 -28.32 6.98
N ASN A 96 6.85 -28.90 5.93
CA ASN A 96 8.29 -29.00 5.75
C ASN A 96 8.83 -27.92 4.79
N LEU A 97 7.98 -27.11 4.17
CA LEU A 97 8.40 -25.99 3.34
C LEU A 97 8.89 -24.84 4.25
N HIS A 98 10.00 -24.20 3.86
CA HIS A 98 10.53 -23.03 4.59
C HIS A 98 9.53 -21.86 4.63
N ASP A 99 8.82 -21.65 3.53
CA ASP A 99 7.81 -20.61 3.38
C ASP A 99 6.65 -21.15 2.52
N ILE A 100 5.43 -20.69 2.80
CA ILE A 100 4.22 -21.12 2.09
C ILE A 100 3.50 -19.98 1.37
N TRP A 101 3.92 -18.73 1.56
CA TRP A 101 3.26 -17.57 0.97
C TRP A 101 4.26 -16.60 0.34
N PRO A 102 3.81 -15.80 -0.66
CA PRO A 102 4.53 -14.61 -1.11
C PRO A 102 4.80 -13.65 0.06
N GLY A 103 5.82 -12.81 -0.10
CA GLY A 103 6.24 -11.82 0.90
C GLY A 103 6.48 -10.45 0.29
N GLY A 104 7.50 -9.73 0.77
CA GLY A 104 7.78 -8.37 0.33
C GLY A 104 6.74 -7.37 0.85
N SER A 105 6.44 -6.34 0.07
CA SER A 105 5.33 -5.41 0.37
C SER A 105 4.03 -5.97 -0.19
N ARG A 106 3.46 -6.96 0.49
CA ARG A 106 2.39 -7.82 -0.03
C ARG A 106 1.01 -7.29 0.29
N ILE A 107 0.28 -6.91 -0.75
CA ILE A 107 -1.16 -6.64 -0.71
C ILE A 107 -1.90 -7.90 -1.19
#